data_AF-A0A7Y9X4H4-F1
#
_entry.id   AF-A0A7Y9X4H4-F1
#
_cell.length_a   1.000
_cell.length_b   1.000
_cell.length_c   1.000
_cell.angle_alpha   90.00
_cell.angle_beta   90.00
_cell.angle_gamma   90.00
#
_symmetry.space_group_name_H-M   'P 1'
#
loop_
_entity.id
_entity.type
_entity.pdbx_description
1 polymer ?
#
loop_
_entity_poly.entity_id
_entity_poly.type
_entity_poly.pdbx_seq_one_letter_code
_entity_poly.pdbx_strand_id
1 'polypeptide(L)'
;MTLSVEPQALVSFARQLDRAAIDVWAMRNYLNRHADVATGGEQIEIAKAAHEQAVEVINGTLNRLACLLENSAPELRAAAGYYRKTDLANADRLDRTLPPAGDRCITALELELANNPCVPANFVDVRDVRGHLDIPGDPDKPANSLGWMDYISPASWLNEVFNHVFGFDPIGRLQSQVSGDWEALAKMAPVVDDIGGALHDLAYNVQSGTTTLRPLWHGVAGDGAFRYFTTIANATADLHTPLSAISTAYREMADAVWSAGEALGGVVKSLIDAAIITGLAAAAGTATSATGVGALVGYGVAAAEVANMFRLWAEATKLCQQIAAAVLAFRAILTRELSGLDAVALPALPAGGRYDHPLVDAKA
;
A
#
# COMPACT_ATOMS: atom_id res chain seq x y z
N MET A 1 -30.02 35.17 5.68
CA MET A 1 -30.64 33.95 5.14
C MET A 1 -31.72 33.49 6.10
N THR A 2 -32.79 32.88 5.57
CA THR A 2 -33.84 32.25 6.39
C THR A 2 -33.58 30.75 6.41
N LEU A 3 -33.61 30.12 7.59
CA LEU A 3 -33.48 28.67 7.74
C LEU A 3 -34.55 27.94 6.92
N SER A 4 -34.14 26.92 6.17
CA SER A 4 -35.02 25.99 5.47
C SER A 4 -34.39 24.61 5.51
N VAL A 5 -35.11 23.60 6.00
CA VAL A 5 -34.58 22.24 6.16
C VAL A 5 -35.63 21.23 5.72
N GLU A 6 -35.22 20.23 4.95
CA GLU A 6 -36.00 19.02 4.69
C GLU A 6 -35.45 17.86 5.56
N PRO A 7 -36.09 17.52 6.70
CA PRO A 7 -35.57 16.51 7.62
C PRO A 7 -35.38 15.12 6.97
N GLN A 8 -36.14 14.81 5.91
CA GLN A 8 -36.00 13.56 5.19
C GLN A 8 -34.71 13.50 4.35
N ALA A 9 -34.22 14.63 3.87
CA ALA A 9 -32.94 14.72 3.16
C ALA A 9 -31.77 14.38 4.10
N LEU A 10 -31.79 14.89 5.34
CA LEU A 10 -30.79 14.58 6.37
C LEU A 10 -30.75 13.07 6.69
N VAL A 11 -31.92 12.43 6.84
CA VAL A 11 -32.01 10.97 7.04
C VAL A 11 -31.49 10.21 5.83
N SER A 12 -31.75 10.69 4.61
CA SER A 12 -31.31 10.03 3.38
C SER A 12 -29.80 10.11 3.22
N PHE A 13 -29.20 11.27 3.49
CA PHE A 13 -27.75 11.43 3.52
C PHE A 13 -27.10 10.59 4.64
N ALA A 14 -27.71 10.51 5.83
CA ALA A 14 -27.24 9.63 6.89
C ALA A 14 -27.19 8.15 6.47
N ARG A 15 -28.14 7.68 5.65
CA ARG A 15 -28.08 6.30 5.09
C ARG A 15 -26.96 6.14 4.08
N GLN A 16 -26.63 7.18 3.33
CA GLN A 16 -25.48 7.16 2.42
C GLN A 16 -24.16 7.07 3.19
N LEU A 17 -24.01 7.81 4.30
CA LEU A 17 -22.85 7.68 5.17
C LEU A 17 -22.74 6.29 5.83
N ASP A 18 -23.86 5.67 6.22
CA ASP A 18 -23.84 4.28 6.70
C ASP A 18 -23.27 3.33 5.63
N ARG A 19 -23.67 3.48 4.35
CA ARG A 19 -23.14 2.64 3.26
C ARG A 19 -21.66 2.90 3.04
N ALA A 20 -21.24 4.17 3.03
CA ALA A 20 -19.83 4.55 2.92
C ALA A 20 -19.00 3.90 4.05
N ALA A 21 -19.48 3.89 5.29
CA ALA A 21 -18.80 3.18 6.37
C ALA A 21 -18.65 1.67 6.11
N ILE A 22 -19.68 1.01 5.59
CA ILE A 22 -19.62 -0.41 5.22
C ILE A 22 -18.58 -0.63 4.11
N ASP A 23 -18.47 0.28 3.15
CA ASP A 23 -17.49 0.18 2.08
C ASP A 23 -16.05 0.34 2.59
N VAL A 24 -15.80 1.24 3.55
CA VAL A 24 -14.48 1.35 4.21
C VAL A 24 -14.14 0.06 4.97
N TRP A 25 -15.11 -0.57 5.64
CA TRP A 25 -14.90 -1.89 6.25
C TRP A 25 -14.60 -2.97 5.22
N ALA A 26 -15.20 -2.91 4.04
CA ALA A 26 -14.90 -3.83 2.95
C ALA A 26 -13.44 -3.66 2.48
N MET A 27 -12.96 -2.42 2.29
CA MET A 27 -11.55 -2.13 1.97
C MET A 27 -10.61 -2.68 3.04
N ARG A 28 -10.97 -2.53 4.32
CA ARG A 28 -10.17 -3.03 5.44
C ARG A 28 -10.08 -4.56 5.45
N ASN A 29 -11.20 -5.23 5.19
CA ASN A 29 -11.23 -6.69 5.06
C ASN A 29 -10.46 -7.17 3.83
N TYR A 30 -10.51 -6.42 2.73
CA TYR A 30 -9.74 -6.67 1.52
C TYR A 30 -8.23 -6.59 1.81
N LEU A 31 -7.76 -5.50 2.44
CA LEU A 31 -6.37 -5.36 2.87
C LEU A 31 -5.91 -6.54 3.72
N ASN A 32 -6.65 -6.88 4.79
CA ASN A 32 -6.27 -7.95 5.71
C ASN A 32 -6.28 -9.35 5.07
N ARG A 33 -7.06 -9.54 4.01
CA ARG A 33 -7.10 -10.81 3.27
C ARG A 33 -5.87 -11.00 2.38
N HIS A 34 -5.31 -9.92 1.86
CA HIS A 34 -4.23 -9.95 0.86
C HIS A 34 -2.87 -9.49 1.39
N ALA A 35 -2.80 -9.01 2.63
CA ALA A 35 -1.56 -8.67 3.33
C ALA A 35 -0.82 -9.94 3.83
N ASP A 36 -0.32 -10.73 2.88
CA ASP A 36 0.45 -11.94 3.17
C ASP A 36 1.81 -11.62 3.79
N VAL A 37 2.21 -12.44 4.76
CA VAL A 37 3.50 -12.29 5.44
C VAL A 37 4.59 -12.98 4.63
N ALA A 38 5.42 -12.20 3.96
CA ALA A 38 6.60 -12.71 3.27
C ALA A 38 7.63 -13.29 4.26
N THR A 39 8.36 -14.34 3.84
CA THR A 39 9.41 -14.99 4.65
C THR A 39 10.63 -15.32 3.79
N GLY A 40 11.83 -15.26 4.38
CA GLY A 40 13.07 -15.66 3.70
C GLY A 40 14.34 -15.02 4.28
N GLY A 41 15.27 -14.65 3.42
CA GLY A 41 16.60 -14.14 3.76
C GLY A 41 16.63 -12.71 4.29
N GLU A 42 17.83 -12.22 4.62
CA GLU A 42 18.04 -10.92 5.27
C GLU A 42 17.29 -9.75 4.58
N GLN A 43 17.34 -9.67 3.25
CA GLN A 43 16.72 -8.56 2.52
C GLN A 43 15.19 -8.60 2.56
N ILE A 44 14.58 -9.80 2.60
CA ILE A 44 13.13 -9.91 2.68
C ILE A 44 12.63 -9.56 4.08
N GLU A 45 13.37 -9.86 5.14
CA GLU A 45 13.00 -9.44 6.50
C GLU A 45 13.01 -7.92 6.65
N ILE A 46 13.94 -7.22 5.98
CA ILE A 46 13.94 -5.75 5.95
C ILE A 46 12.71 -5.22 5.20
N ALA A 47 12.39 -5.80 4.04
CA ALA A 47 11.22 -5.39 3.25
C ALA A 47 9.89 -5.69 4.00
N LYS A 48 9.82 -6.85 4.65
CA LYS A 48 8.70 -7.29 5.48
C LYS A 48 8.41 -6.32 6.61
N ALA A 49 9.43 -5.86 7.35
CA ALA A 49 9.20 -4.89 8.43
C ALA A 49 8.57 -3.59 7.93
N ALA A 50 8.96 -3.12 6.73
CA ALA A 50 8.34 -1.95 6.11
C ALA A 50 6.91 -2.25 5.63
N HIS A 51 6.68 -3.45 5.07
CA HIS A 51 5.36 -3.93 4.68
C HIS A 51 4.38 -4.01 5.87
N GLU A 52 4.78 -4.63 6.98
CA GLU A 52 3.97 -4.75 8.20
C GLU A 52 3.57 -3.37 8.74
N GLN A 53 4.51 -2.42 8.77
CA GLN A 53 4.23 -1.04 9.14
C GLN A 53 3.22 -0.39 8.18
N ALA A 54 3.35 -0.60 6.86
CA ALA A 54 2.42 -0.05 5.89
C ALA A 54 1.00 -0.60 6.08
N VAL A 55 0.86 -1.91 6.28
CA VAL A 55 -0.43 -2.55 6.54
C VAL A 55 -1.06 -2.00 7.82
N GLU A 56 -0.29 -1.84 8.90
CA GLU A 56 -0.78 -1.28 10.16
C GLU A 56 -1.33 0.14 9.98
N VAL A 57 -0.55 1.03 9.35
CA VAL A 57 -0.94 2.43 9.14
C VAL A 57 -2.15 2.56 8.23
N ILE A 58 -2.17 1.86 7.08
CA ILE A 58 -3.32 1.89 6.16
C ILE A 58 -4.58 1.37 6.88
N ASN A 59 -4.47 0.24 7.59
CA ASN A 59 -5.56 -0.34 8.37
C ASN A 59 -6.07 0.62 9.46
N GLY A 60 -5.17 1.35 10.12
CA GLY A 60 -5.50 2.38 11.12
C GLY A 60 -6.25 3.56 10.51
N THR A 61 -5.81 4.05 9.35
CA THR A 61 -6.47 5.13 8.60
C THR A 61 -7.86 4.73 8.14
N LEU A 62 -8.02 3.53 7.56
CA LEU A 62 -9.33 2.99 7.18
C LEU A 62 -10.26 2.86 8.39
N ASN A 63 -9.76 2.35 9.51
CA ASN A 63 -10.53 2.24 10.75
C ASN A 63 -11.01 3.61 11.26
N ARG A 64 -10.14 4.62 11.25
CA ARG A 64 -10.50 5.99 11.65
C ARG A 64 -11.59 6.56 10.74
N LEU A 65 -11.45 6.39 9.43
CA LEU A 65 -12.45 6.86 8.46
C LEU A 65 -13.81 6.16 8.64
N ALA A 66 -13.81 4.84 8.81
CA ALA A 66 -15.03 4.08 9.10
C ALA A 66 -15.72 4.62 10.35
N CYS A 67 -14.99 4.76 11.46
CA CYS A 67 -15.53 5.30 12.70
C CYS A 67 -16.06 6.74 12.53
N LEU A 68 -15.39 7.60 11.75
CA LEU A 68 -15.87 8.96 11.49
C LEU A 68 -17.23 8.97 10.77
N LEU A 69 -17.38 8.13 9.74
CA LEU A 69 -18.62 8.02 8.97
C LEU A 69 -19.75 7.40 9.82
N GLU A 70 -19.46 6.32 10.55
CA GLU A 70 -20.41 5.65 11.46
C GLU A 70 -20.93 6.56 12.55
N ASN A 71 -20.06 7.41 13.12
CA ASN A 71 -20.45 8.32 14.19
C ASN A 71 -21.14 9.60 13.68
N SER A 72 -21.01 9.94 12.40
CA SER A 72 -21.64 11.14 11.82
C SER A 72 -23.09 10.90 11.38
N ALA A 73 -23.44 9.68 10.96
CA ALA A 73 -24.78 9.36 10.50
C ALA A 73 -25.88 9.46 11.60
N PRO A 74 -25.66 8.98 12.85
CA PRO A 74 -26.60 9.18 13.95
C PRO A 74 -26.89 10.67 14.23
N GLU A 75 -25.88 11.53 14.10
CA GLU A 75 -25.99 12.96 14.38
C GLU A 75 -26.84 13.68 13.33
N LEU A 76 -26.74 13.30 12.06
CA LEU A 76 -27.67 13.74 11.02
C LEU A 76 -29.12 13.29 11.29
N ARG A 77 -29.31 12.08 11.83
CA ARG A 77 -30.64 11.57 12.23
C ARG A 77 -31.18 12.34 13.43
N ALA A 78 -30.32 12.68 14.39
CA ALA A 78 -30.67 13.49 15.55
C ALA A 78 -31.06 14.91 15.12
N ALA A 79 -30.30 15.53 14.21
CA ALA A 79 -30.61 16.83 13.60
C ALA A 79 -31.96 16.80 12.88
N ALA A 80 -32.23 15.76 12.08
CA ALA A 80 -33.54 15.57 11.48
C ALA A 80 -34.66 15.44 12.53
N GLY A 81 -34.39 14.76 13.65
CA GLY A 81 -35.31 14.66 14.79
C GLY A 81 -35.58 16.02 15.46
N TYR A 82 -34.54 16.85 15.63
CA TYR A 82 -34.64 18.21 16.14
C TYR A 82 -35.53 19.07 15.25
N TYR A 83 -35.25 19.15 13.95
CA TYR A 83 -36.03 20.00 13.04
C TYR A 83 -37.49 19.53 12.84
N ARG A 84 -37.81 18.27 13.12
CA ARG A 84 -39.21 17.79 13.14
C ARG A 84 -39.98 18.22 14.39
N LYS A 85 -39.29 18.42 15.51
CA LYS A 85 -39.89 18.71 16.82
C LYS A 85 -39.87 20.20 17.16
N THR A 86 -38.92 20.94 16.61
CA THR A 86 -38.71 22.35 16.89
C THR A 86 -39.41 23.22 15.85
N ASP A 87 -40.12 24.25 16.32
CA ASP A 87 -40.68 25.28 15.45
C ASP A 87 -39.58 25.97 14.63
N LEU A 88 -39.79 26.14 13.31
CA LEU A 88 -38.77 26.66 12.40
C LEU A 88 -38.33 28.09 12.75
N ALA A 89 -39.19 28.94 13.31
CA ALA A 89 -38.79 30.29 13.71
C ALA A 89 -37.87 30.27 14.94
N ASN A 90 -38.13 29.37 15.89
CA ASN A 90 -37.22 29.15 17.02
C ASN A 90 -35.89 28.54 16.57
N ALA A 91 -35.92 27.56 15.65
CA ALA A 91 -34.72 26.96 15.09
C ALA A 91 -33.88 27.98 14.30
N ASP A 92 -34.52 28.84 13.49
CA ASP A 92 -33.85 29.93 12.74
C ASP A 92 -33.20 30.95 13.68
N ARG A 93 -33.88 31.32 14.78
CA ARG A 93 -33.30 32.21 15.79
C ARG A 93 -32.03 31.61 16.39
N LEU A 94 -32.04 30.32 16.70
CA LEU A 94 -30.90 29.65 17.32
C LEU A 94 -29.76 29.41 16.32
N ASP A 95 -30.09 29.03 15.09
CA ASP A 95 -29.15 28.83 13.98
C ASP A 95 -28.35 30.11 13.68
N ARG A 96 -28.98 31.29 13.72
CA ARG A 96 -28.30 32.58 13.55
C ARG A 96 -27.31 32.94 14.66
N THR A 97 -27.32 32.24 15.78
CA THR A 97 -26.33 32.44 16.86
C THR A 97 -25.03 31.66 16.62
N LEU A 98 -25.04 30.72 15.68
CA LEU A 98 -23.87 29.93 15.31
C LEU A 98 -22.84 30.78 14.56
N PRO A 99 -21.53 30.47 14.72
CA PRO A 99 -20.50 31.12 13.92
C PRO A 99 -20.70 30.76 12.43
N PRO A 100 -20.66 31.74 11.51
CA PRO A 100 -20.85 31.47 10.10
C PRO A 100 -19.75 30.54 9.58
N ALA A 101 -20.12 29.60 8.70
CA ALA A 101 -19.14 28.87 7.92
C ALA A 101 -18.44 29.87 6.98
N GLY A 102 -17.16 30.16 7.24
CA GLY A 102 -16.38 31.06 6.38
C GLY A 102 -16.31 30.57 4.93
N ASP A 103 -16.16 31.51 4.00
CA ASP A 103 -16.01 31.23 2.57
C ASP A 103 -14.86 30.26 2.29
N ARG A 104 -15.02 29.45 1.24
CA ARG A 104 -13.97 28.54 0.75
C ARG A 104 -13.93 28.49 -0.76
N CYS A 105 -12.77 28.10 -1.28
CA CYS A 105 -12.63 27.76 -2.69
C CYS A 105 -13.39 26.46 -3.00
N ILE A 106 -13.86 26.34 -4.25
CA ILE A 106 -14.35 25.08 -4.80
C ILE A 106 -13.21 24.05 -4.83
N THR A 107 -13.49 22.82 -4.44
CA THR A 107 -12.47 21.76 -4.41
C THR A 107 -12.39 21.02 -5.75
N ALA A 108 -11.30 20.26 -5.94
CA ALA A 108 -11.13 19.43 -7.14
C ALA A 108 -12.28 18.42 -7.29
N LEU A 109 -12.70 17.79 -6.19
CA LEU A 109 -13.79 16.82 -6.19
C LEU A 109 -15.15 17.45 -6.53
N GLU A 110 -15.40 18.69 -6.11
CA GLU A 110 -16.59 19.43 -6.52
C GLU A 110 -16.59 19.80 -8.00
N LEU A 111 -15.42 20.18 -8.54
CA LEU A 111 -15.28 20.42 -9.98
C LEU A 111 -15.48 19.12 -10.77
N GLU A 112 -14.95 17.99 -10.29
CA GLU A 112 -15.15 16.67 -10.87
C GLU A 112 -16.64 16.28 -10.89
N LEU A 113 -17.34 16.50 -9.78
CA LEU A 113 -18.78 16.28 -9.68
C LEU A 113 -19.57 17.18 -10.63
N ALA A 114 -19.24 18.48 -10.70
CA ALA A 114 -19.92 19.44 -11.56
C ALA A 114 -19.76 19.13 -13.06
N ASN A 115 -18.67 18.46 -13.44
CA ASN A 115 -18.39 18.03 -14.80
C ASN A 115 -19.05 16.69 -15.17
N ASN A 116 -19.78 16.05 -14.25
CA ASN A 116 -20.48 14.80 -14.54
C ASN A 116 -21.72 15.07 -15.41
N PRO A 117 -21.80 14.51 -16.64
CA PRO A 117 -22.93 14.72 -17.53
C PRO A 117 -24.22 14.05 -17.04
N CYS A 118 -24.11 13.04 -16.16
CA CYS A 118 -25.24 12.29 -15.62
C CYS A 118 -25.55 12.78 -14.20
N VAL A 119 -26.66 13.51 -14.05
CA VAL A 119 -27.12 13.94 -12.73
C VAL A 119 -27.54 12.69 -11.93
N PRO A 120 -26.87 12.38 -10.81
CA PRO A 120 -27.22 11.21 -10.02
C PRO A 120 -28.57 11.40 -9.32
N ALA A 121 -29.24 10.28 -9.04
CA ALA A 121 -30.40 10.30 -8.16
C ALA A 121 -30.00 10.75 -6.74
N ASN A 122 -30.91 11.43 -6.04
CA ASN A 122 -30.63 12.00 -4.72
C ASN A 122 -30.17 10.93 -3.72
N PHE A 123 -29.01 11.15 -3.08
CA PHE A 123 -28.43 10.32 -2.02
C PHE A 123 -28.15 8.85 -2.42
N VAL A 124 -27.97 8.62 -3.72
CA VAL A 124 -27.51 7.34 -4.28
C VAL A 124 -26.01 7.42 -4.53
N ASP A 125 -25.34 6.28 -4.40
CA ASP A 125 -23.91 6.15 -4.70
C ASP A 125 -23.74 6.16 -6.22
N VAL A 126 -22.98 7.13 -6.71
CA VAL A 126 -22.78 7.37 -8.15
C VAL A 126 -21.75 6.40 -8.72
N ARG A 127 -20.78 6.02 -7.90
CA ARG A 127 -19.69 5.12 -8.25
C ARG A 127 -19.73 3.86 -7.40
N ASP A 128 -19.36 2.74 -8.00
CA ASP A 128 -19.25 1.46 -7.31
C ASP A 128 -17.88 1.35 -6.63
N VAL A 129 -17.86 1.67 -5.35
CA VAL A 129 -16.65 1.60 -4.51
C VAL A 129 -16.07 0.18 -4.46
N ARG A 130 -16.95 -0.84 -4.46
CA ARG A 130 -16.52 -2.24 -4.30
C ARG A 130 -16.05 -2.86 -5.60
N GLY A 131 -16.33 -2.23 -6.74
CA GLY A 131 -15.81 -2.65 -8.04
C GLY A 131 -14.28 -2.59 -8.14
N HIS A 132 -13.60 -1.92 -7.20
CA HIS A 132 -12.14 -1.96 -7.06
C HIS A 132 -11.63 -3.13 -6.21
N LEU A 133 -12.48 -3.76 -5.40
CA LEU A 133 -12.08 -4.74 -4.37
C LEU A 133 -12.17 -6.19 -4.86
N ASP A 134 -11.91 -6.39 -6.15
CA ASP A 134 -11.88 -7.70 -6.80
C ASP A 134 -10.57 -8.44 -6.48
N ILE A 135 -10.43 -9.67 -6.99
CA ILE A 135 -9.19 -10.43 -6.80
C ILE A 135 -8.03 -9.61 -7.42
N PRO A 136 -6.98 -9.28 -6.65
CA PRO A 136 -5.87 -8.51 -7.18
C PRO A 136 -5.25 -9.25 -8.36
N GLY A 137 -4.96 -8.52 -9.43
CA GLY A 137 -4.29 -9.09 -10.59
C GLY A 137 -2.95 -9.72 -10.21
N ASP A 138 -2.55 -10.76 -10.93
CA ASP A 138 -1.21 -11.34 -10.77
C ASP A 138 -0.15 -10.29 -11.12
N PRO A 139 1.00 -10.27 -10.41
CA PRO A 139 2.09 -9.37 -10.77
C PRO A 139 2.56 -9.64 -12.21
N ASP A 140 2.81 -8.57 -12.97
CA ASP A 140 3.20 -8.63 -14.40
C ASP A 140 4.43 -9.51 -14.67
N LYS A 141 5.29 -9.66 -13.66
CA LYS A 141 6.48 -10.52 -13.70
C LYS A 141 6.36 -11.58 -12.61
N PRO A 142 6.78 -12.83 -12.88
CA PRO A 142 6.75 -13.89 -11.87
C PRO A 142 7.71 -13.50 -10.75
N ALA A 143 7.17 -12.98 -9.66
CA ALA A 143 7.97 -12.39 -8.58
C ALA A 143 8.87 -13.42 -7.88
N ASN A 144 8.62 -14.72 -8.07
CA ASN A 144 9.46 -15.80 -7.54
C ASN A 144 10.70 -16.14 -8.42
N SER A 145 11.35 -15.14 -9.02
CA SER A 145 12.61 -15.34 -9.78
C SER A 145 13.75 -15.93 -8.95
N LEU A 146 13.70 -15.77 -7.62
CA LEU A 146 14.67 -16.29 -6.68
C LEU A 146 14.26 -17.64 -6.07
N GLY A 147 13.08 -18.16 -6.42
CA GLY A 147 12.57 -19.43 -5.88
C GLY A 147 13.42 -20.65 -6.23
N TRP A 148 14.26 -20.57 -7.26
CA TRP A 148 15.23 -21.62 -7.55
C TRP A 148 16.26 -21.79 -6.43
N MET A 149 16.52 -20.75 -5.63
CA MET A 149 17.47 -20.79 -4.53
C MET A 149 17.06 -21.77 -3.44
N ASP A 150 15.76 -21.97 -3.23
CA ASP A 150 15.25 -22.88 -2.20
C ASP A 150 15.52 -24.36 -2.55
N TYR A 151 15.82 -24.65 -3.82
CA TYR A 151 16.05 -26.01 -4.32
C TYR A 151 17.53 -26.32 -4.60
N ILE A 152 18.43 -25.34 -4.52
CA ILE A 152 19.87 -25.61 -4.71
C ILE A 152 20.46 -26.21 -3.44
N SER A 153 20.75 -27.50 -3.49
CA SER A 153 21.62 -28.20 -2.56
C SER A 153 22.91 -28.59 -3.29
N PRO A 154 24.05 -27.93 -3.01
CA PRO A 154 25.31 -28.33 -3.59
C PRO A 154 25.70 -29.75 -3.15
N ALA A 155 26.27 -30.54 -4.06
CA ALA A 155 26.88 -31.82 -3.69
C ALA A 155 28.01 -31.58 -2.67
N SER A 156 28.20 -32.49 -1.70
CA SER A 156 29.14 -32.26 -0.59
C SER A 156 30.58 -31.94 -1.04
N TRP A 157 31.02 -32.50 -2.16
CA TRP A 157 32.35 -32.25 -2.73
C TRP A 157 32.48 -30.85 -3.37
N LEU A 158 31.39 -30.24 -3.85
CA LEU A 158 31.42 -28.85 -4.33
C LEU A 158 31.67 -27.88 -3.18
N ASN A 159 31.11 -28.17 -2.00
CA ASN A 159 31.37 -27.39 -0.80
C ASN A 159 32.86 -27.46 -0.39
N GLU A 160 33.54 -28.58 -0.64
CA GLU A 160 34.99 -28.66 -0.43
C GLU A 160 35.77 -27.74 -1.38
N VAL A 161 35.41 -27.71 -2.68
CA VAL A 161 36.01 -26.79 -3.65
C VAL A 161 35.76 -25.34 -3.23
N PHE A 162 34.53 -24.99 -2.88
CA PHE A 162 34.22 -23.63 -2.43
C PHE A 162 34.94 -23.26 -1.13
N ASN A 163 35.02 -24.16 -0.15
CA ASN A 163 35.78 -23.91 1.07
C ASN A 163 37.28 -23.75 0.78
N HIS A 164 37.83 -24.48 -0.19
CA HIS A 164 39.23 -24.33 -0.58
C HIS A 164 39.51 -22.99 -1.29
N VAL A 165 38.60 -22.55 -2.16
CA VAL A 165 38.78 -21.34 -2.96
C VAL A 165 38.41 -20.08 -2.18
N PHE A 166 37.24 -20.06 -1.54
CA PHE A 166 36.69 -18.88 -0.88
C PHE A 166 36.88 -18.87 0.64
N GLY A 167 37.08 -20.04 1.26
CA GLY A 167 37.06 -20.20 2.72
C GLY A 167 35.65 -20.20 3.33
N PHE A 168 34.60 -20.22 2.50
CA PHE A 168 33.19 -20.29 2.92
C PHE A 168 32.31 -20.88 1.80
N ASP A 169 31.05 -21.13 2.11
CA ASP A 169 30.02 -21.52 1.13
C ASP A 169 29.37 -20.27 0.49
N PRO A 170 29.71 -19.92 -0.77
CA PRO A 170 29.14 -18.77 -1.46
C PRO A 170 27.65 -18.94 -1.76
N ILE A 171 27.19 -20.17 -2.02
CA ILE A 171 25.79 -20.43 -2.38
C ILE A 171 24.91 -20.28 -1.16
N GLY A 172 25.28 -20.90 -0.03
CA GLY A 172 24.59 -20.73 1.24
C GLY A 172 24.53 -19.27 1.69
N ARG A 173 25.61 -18.50 1.43
CA ARG A 173 25.62 -17.07 1.73
C ARG A 173 24.64 -16.26 0.87
N LEU A 174 24.56 -16.53 -0.44
CA LEU A 174 23.57 -15.88 -1.31
C LEU A 174 22.15 -16.24 -0.88
N GLN A 175 21.88 -17.53 -0.64
CA GLN A 175 20.60 -18.03 -0.13
C GLN A 175 20.19 -17.27 1.14
N SER A 176 21.07 -17.15 2.14
CA SER A 176 20.74 -16.45 3.39
C SER A 176 20.42 -14.97 3.22
N GLN A 177 20.88 -14.34 2.14
CA GLN A 177 20.69 -12.90 1.92
C GLN A 177 19.40 -12.58 1.15
N VAL A 178 19.11 -13.33 0.08
CA VAL A 178 18.08 -12.91 -0.90
C VAL A 178 17.01 -13.95 -1.21
N SER A 179 17.09 -15.18 -0.68
CA SER A 179 15.99 -16.17 -0.83
C SER A 179 14.68 -15.67 -0.19
N GLY A 180 13.56 -16.24 -0.60
CA GLY A 180 12.26 -15.97 0.03
C GLY A 180 11.12 -15.69 -0.95
N ASP A 181 9.93 -15.52 -0.37
CA ASP A 181 8.68 -15.26 -1.09
C ASP A 181 8.51 -13.77 -1.42
N TRP A 182 9.22 -13.31 -2.45
CA TRP A 182 9.08 -11.95 -2.97
C TRP A 182 7.74 -11.71 -3.68
N GLU A 183 7.01 -12.79 -4.03
CA GLU A 183 5.70 -12.71 -4.66
C GLU A 183 4.63 -12.23 -3.69
N ALA A 184 4.69 -12.66 -2.43
CA ALA A 184 3.83 -12.12 -1.37
C ALA A 184 3.93 -10.59 -1.27
N LEU A 185 5.14 -10.02 -1.38
CA LEU A 185 5.31 -8.56 -1.38
C LEU A 185 4.84 -7.91 -2.69
N ALA A 186 5.08 -8.55 -3.84
CA ALA A 186 4.69 -7.99 -5.14
C ALA A 186 3.15 -7.87 -5.28
N LYS A 187 2.40 -8.82 -4.72
CA LYS A 187 0.92 -8.83 -4.73
C LYS A 187 0.29 -7.65 -3.99
N MET A 188 1.03 -6.97 -3.13
CA MET A 188 0.54 -5.79 -2.43
C MET A 188 0.43 -4.55 -3.30
N ALA A 189 1.16 -4.47 -4.41
CA ALA A 189 1.06 -3.33 -5.32
C ALA A 189 -0.38 -3.09 -5.81
N PRO A 190 -1.06 -4.05 -6.48
CA PRO A 190 -2.45 -3.86 -6.90
C PRO A 190 -3.40 -3.64 -5.71
N VAL A 191 -3.24 -4.37 -4.60
CA VAL A 191 -4.10 -4.22 -3.40
C VAL A 191 -4.13 -2.78 -2.89
N VAL A 192 -2.98 -2.13 -2.78
CA VAL A 192 -2.89 -0.76 -2.26
C VAL A 192 -3.46 0.25 -3.27
N ASP A 193 -3.27 0.02 -4.57
CA ASP A 193 -3.81 0.88 -5.63
C ASP A 193 -5.34 0.79 -5.69
N ASP A 194 -5.89 -0.43 -5.62
CA ASP A 194 -7.33 -0.71 -5.54
C ASP A 194 -7.99 0.01 -4.36
N ILE A 195 -7.36 -0.03 -3.18
CA ILE A 195 -7.84 0.71 -1.99
C ILE A 195 -7.82 2.21 -2.25
N GLY A 196 -6.78 2.72 -2.91
CA GLY A 196 -6.68 4.12 -3.30
C GLY A 196 -7.82 4.56 -4.24
N GLY A 197 -8.09 3.78 -5.28
CA GLY A 197 -9.20 3.99 -6.21
C GLY A 197 -10.57 3.93 -5.51
N ALA A 198 -10.76 2.93 -4.65
CA ALA A 198 -11.99 2.76 -3.86
C ALA A 198 -12.23 3.96 -2.93
N LEU A 199 -11.18 4.50 -2.29
CA LEU A 199 -11.29 5.70 -1.46
C LEU A 199 -11.67 6.95 -2.26
N HIS A 200 -11.13 7.12 -3.47
CA HIS A 200 -11.52 8.23 -4.35
C HIS A 200 -13.00 8.14 -4.75
N ASP A 201 -13.49 6.95 -5.08
CA ASP A 201 -14.90 6.75 -5.44
C ASP A 201 -15.84 6.92 -4.23
N LEU A 202 -15.40 6.51 -3.04
CA LEU A 202 -16.11 6.76 -1.79
C LEU A 202 -16.20 8.26 -1.51
N ALA A 203 -15.08 8.98 -1.63
CA ALA A 203 -15.04 10.43 -1.50
C ALA A 203 -16.03 11.11 -2.47
N TYR A 204 -16.02 10.70 -3.73
CA TYR A 204 -16.94 11.19 -4.75
C TYR A 204 -18.41 11.00 -4.34
N ASN A 205 -18.77 9.82 -3.84
CA ASN A 205 -20.12 9.53 -3.37
C ASN A 205 -20.52 10.40 -2.16
N VAL A 206 -19.62 10.59 -1.19
CA VAL A 206 -19.86 11.48 -0.03
C VAL A 206 -20.03 12.93 -0.47
N GLN A 207 -19.20 13.41 -1.40
CA GLN A 207 -19.31 14.78 -1.96
C GLN A 207 -20.61 14.97 -2.74
N SER A 208 -21.04 13.96 -3.50
CA SER A 208 -22.32 13.96 -4.23
C SER A 208 -23.51 14.12 -3.28
N GLY A 209 -23.56 13.32 -2.20
CA GLY A 209 -24.59 13.43 -1.17
C GLY A 209 -24.58 14.78 -0.46
N THR A 210 -23.39 15.28 -0.13
CA THR A 210 -23.18 16.59 0.51
C THR A 210 -23.69 17.74 -0.38
N THR A 211 -23.39 17.68 -1.67
CA THR A 211 -23.83 18.66 -2.67
C THR A 211 -25.36 18.61 -2.88
N THR A 212 -25.94 17.41 -2.88
CA THR A 212 -27.39 17.19 -2.96
C THR A 212 -28.12 17.74 -1.73
N LEU A 213 -27.51 17.63 -0.54
CA LEU A 213 -28.10 18.10 0.71
C LEU A 213 -28.16 19.62 0.81
N ARG A 214 -27.18 20.34 0.21
CA ARG A 214 -27.03 21.79 0.32
C ARG A 214 -28.30 22.59 0.02
N PRO A 215 -29.01 22.41 -1.12
CA PRO A 215 -30.25 23.14 -1.37
C PRO A 215 -31.43 22.69 -0.49
N LEU A 216 -31.32 21.56 0.21
CA LEU A 216 -32.36 21.00 1.08
C LEU A 216 -32.14 21.34 2.56
N TRP A 217 -31.04 22.02 2.87
CA TRP A 217 -30.70 22.47 4.22
C TRP A 217 -29.93 23.79 4.18
N HIS A 218 -30.69 24.88 4.16
CA HIS A 218 -30.20 26.25 4.22
C HIS A 218 -30.20 26.77 5.66
N GLY A 219 -29.10 27.36 6.10
CA GLY A 219 -28.89 27.86 7.46
C GLY A 219 -27.42 27.72 7.84
N VAL A 220 -26.99 28.37 8.92
CA VAL A 220 -25.61 28.32 9.38
C VAL A 220 -25.19 26.89 9.74
N ALA A 221 -26.07 26.10 10.36
CA ALA A 221 -25.82 24.69 10.65
C ALA A 221 -25.70 23.84 9.37
N GLY A 222 -26.52 24.13 8.35
CA GLY A 222 -26.46 23.46 7.05
C GLY A 222 -25.16 23.76 6.30
N ASP A 223 -24.73 25.02 6.29
CA ASP A 223 -23.44 25.43 5.72
C ASP A 223 -22.26 24.81 6.47
N GLY A 224 -22.36 24.71 7.79
CA GLY A 224 -21.39 24.01 8.63
C GLY A 224 -21.29 22.52 8.32
N ALA A 225 -22.43 21.84 8.15
CA ALA A 225 -22.49 20.43 7.73
C ALA A 225 -21.89 20.23 6.34
N PHE A 226 -22.27 21.08 5.37
CA PHE A 226 -21.73 21.05 4.02
C PHE A 226 -20.20 21.16 4.03
N ARG A 227 -19.65 22.09 4.82
CA ARG A 227 -18.20 22.24 4.98
C ARG A 227 -17.56 21.01 5.62
N TYR A 228 -18.13 20.50 6.71
CA TYR A 228 -17.60 19.33 7.41
C TYR A 228 -17.49 18.11 6.49
N PHE A 229 -18.57 17.73 5.79
CA PHE A 229 -18.57 16.56 4.93
C PHE A 229 -17.76 16.76 3.65
N THR A 230 -17.69 17.99 3.14
CA THR A 230 -16.75 18.32 2.05
C THR A 230 -15.30 18.13 2.50
N THR A 231 -14.94 18.57 3.72
CA THR A 231 -13.59 18.35 4.26
C THR A 231 -13.26 16.85 4.37
N ILE A 232 -14.21 16.04 4.86
CA ILE A 232 -14.03 14.58 4.90
C ILE A 232 -13.84 14.02 3.49
N ALA A 233 -14.72 14.36 2.54
CA ALA A 233 -14.63 13.84 1.18
C ALA A 233 -13.27 14.17 0.54
N ASN A 234 -12.80 15.42 0.65
CA ASN A 234 -11.49 15.78 0.09
C ASN A 234 -10.34 15.10 0.83
N ALA A 235 -10.36 15.04 2.16
CA ALA A 235 -9.33 14.32 2.91
C ALA A 235 -9.29 12.83 2.55
N THR A 236 -10.44 12.21 2.30
CA THR A 236 -10.52 10.84 1.81
C THR A 236 -9.96 10.70 0.39
N ALA A 237 -10.28 11.61 -0.53
CA ALA A 237 -9.73 11.60 -1.89
C ALA A 237 -8.20 11.81 -1.88
N ASP A 238 -7.69 12.66 -0.99
CA ASP A 238 -6.26 12.96 -0.86
C ASP A 238 -5.43 11.74 -0.41
N LEU A 239 -6.07 10.70 0.18
CA LEU A 239 -5.40 9.43 0.51
C LEU A 239 -4.96 8.63 -0.72
N HIS A 240 -5.59 8.85 -1.88
CA HIS A 240 -5.29 8.09 -3.10
C HIS A 240 -3.84 8.28 -3.56
N THR A 241 -3.32 9.52 -3.49
CA THR A 241 -1.96 9.84 -3.96
C THR A 241 -0.86 9.08 -3.20
N PRO A 242 -0.77 9.16 -1.85
CA PRO A 242 0.24 8.40 -1.10
C PRO A 242 0.07 6.89 -1.24
N LEU A 243 -1.16 6.38 -1.36
CA LEU A 243 -1.40 4.95 -1.60
C LEU A 243 -0.87 4.50 -2.97
N SER A 244 -1.12 5.27 -4.05
CA SER A 244 -0.58 4.95 -5.37
C SER A 244 0.96 5.02 -5.41
N ALA A 245 1.57 5.92 -4.64
CA ALA A 245 3.02 5.98 -4.46
C ALA A 245 3.58 4.75 -3.70
N ILE A 246 2.87 4.27 -2.66
CA ILE A 246 3.20 3.02 -1.97
C ILE A 246 3.07 1.81 -2.92
N SER A 247 1.99 1.74 -3.69
CA SER A 247 1.80 0.71 -4.72
C SER A 247 2.95 0.67 -5.71
N THR A 248 3.34 1.84 -6.22
CA THR A 248 4.47 2.00 -7.14
C THR A 248 5.77 1.49 -6.51
N ALA A 249 6.02 1.79 -5.24
CA ALA A 249 7.21 1.32 -4.54
C ALA A 249 7.27 -0.22 -4.45
N TYR A 250 6.15 -0.89 -4.17
CA TYR A 250 6.08 -2.36 -4.20
C TYR A 250 6.44 -2.90 -5.59
N ARG A 251 5.86 -2.31 -6.64
CA ARG A 251 6.11 -2.74 -8.03
C ARG A 251 7.57 -2.54 -8.44
N GLU A 252 8.15 -1.38 -8.14
CA GLU A 252 9.55 -1.07 -8.44
C GLU A 252 10.53 -1.99 -7.70
N MET A 253 10.25 -2.32 -6.44
CA MET A 253 11.04 -3.29 -5.69
C MET A 253 10.95 -4.68 -6.32
N ALA A 254 9.73 -5.16 -6.61
CA ALA A 254 9.52 -6.46 -7.23
C ALA A 254 10.25 -6.57 -8.58
N ASP A 255 10.18 -5.52 -9.40
CA ASP A 255 10.87 -5.43 -10.69
C ASP A 255 12.39 -5.51 -10.56
N ALA A 256 12.96 -4.78 -9.59
CA ALA A 256 14.39 -4.79 -9.32
C ALA A 256 14.87 -6.15 -8.81
N VAL A 257 14.13 -6.75 -7.87
CA VAL A 257 14.41 -8.08 -7.34
C VAL A 257 14.33 -9.13 -8.44
N TRP A 258 13.30 -9.07 -9.28
CA TRP A 258 13.13 -9.98 -10.41
C TRP A 258 14.31 -9.90 -11.38
N SER A 259 14.67 -8.70 -11.82
CA SER A 259 15.76 -8.52 -12.77
C SER A 259 17.12 -8.95 -12.20
N ALA A 260 17.38 -8.64 -10.93
CA ALA A 260 18.62 -9.05 -10.27
C ALA A 260 18.64 -10.57 -10.01
N GLY A 261 17.51 -11.17 -9.68
CA GLY A 261 17.37 -12.60 -9.43
C GLY A 261 17.61 -13.47 -10.66
N GLU A 262 17.09 -13.06 -11.83
CA GLU A 262 17.37 -13.71 -13.11
C GLU A 262 18.87 -13.68 -13.44
N ALA A 263 19.51 -12.52 -13.29
CA ALA A 263 20.94 -12.37 -13.51
C ALA A 263 21.75 -13.24 -12.52
N LEU A 264 21.33 -13.27 -11.26
CA LEU A 264 21.98 -14.03 -10.19
C LEU A 264 21.90 -15.54 -10.43
N GLY A 265 20.78 -16.03 -10.97
CA GLY A 265 20.63 -17.42 -11.39
C GLY A 265 21.62 -17.82 -12.49
N GLY A 266 21.89 -16.92 -13.43
CA GLY A 266 22.95 -17.11 -14.43
C GLY A 266 24.34 -17.20 -13.80
N VAL A 267 24.68 -16.24 -12.93
CA VAL A 267 25.99 -16.18 -12.25
C VAL A 267 26.22 -17.41 -11.38
N VAL A 268 25.21 -17.86 -10.63
CA VAL A 268 25.34 -19.05 -9.76
C VAL A 268 25.58 -20.32 -10.57
N LYS A 269 24.89 -20.51 -11.70
CA LYS A 269 25.17 -21.65 -12.61
C LYS A 269 26.62 -21.61 -13.10
N SER A 270 27.10 -20.46 -13.57
CA SER A 270 28.50 -20.31 -14.00
C SER A 270 29.49 -20.54 -12.86
N LEU A 271 29.15 -20.15 -11.62
CA LEU A 271 30.00 -20.38 -10.46
C LEU A 271 30.11 -21.87 -10.13
N ILE A 272 29.00 -22.61 -10.22
CA ILE A 272 28.97 -24.07 -10.05
C ILE A 272 29.81 -24.74 -11.15
N ASP A 273 29.64 -24.34 -12.42
CA ASP A 273 30.41 -24.89 -13.54
C ASP A 273 31.92 -24.68 -13.36
N ALA A 274 32.34 -23.47 -12.97
CA ALA A 274 33.75 -23.17 -12.69
C ALA A 274 34.31 -23.99 -11.52
N ALA A 275 33.50 -24.23 -10.48
CA ALA A 275 33.87 -25.10 -9.36
C ALA A 275 34.04 -26.57 -9.79
N ILE A 276 33.17 -27.08 -10.66
CA ILE A 276 33.30 -28.43 -11.23
C ILE A 276 34.62 -28.57 -12.00
N ILE A 277 34.93 -27.61 -12.89
CA ILE A 277 36.16 -27.63 -13.69
C ILE A 277 37.39 -27.54 -12.77
N THR A 278 37.35 -26.67 -11.76
CA THR A 278 38.43 -26.51 -10.77
C THR A 278 38.69 -27.82 -10.02
N GLY A 279 37.65 -28.48 -9.52
CA GLY A 279 37.76 -29.75 -8.81
C GLY A 279 38.37 -30.86 -9.68
N LEU A 280 37.90 -31.00 -10.92
CA LEU A 280 38.42 -31.98 -11.88
C LEU A 280 39.88 -31.69 -12.27
N ALA A 281 40.22 -30.43 -12.55
CA ALA A 281 41.56 -30.02 -12.95
C ALA A 281 42.58 -30.18 -11.81
N ALA A 282 42.21 -29.86 -10.57
CA ALA A 282 43.05 -30.03 -9.39
C ALA A 282 43.32 -31.52 -9.09
N ALA A 283 42.30 -32.39 -9.23
CA ALA A 283 42.45 -33.83 -9.08
C ALA A 283 43.37 -34.42 -10.17
N ALA A 284 43.16 -34.03 -11.43
CA ALA A 284 43.98 -34.47 -12.56
C ALA A 284 45.44 -33.99 -12.43
N GLY A 285 45.67 -32.73 -12.05
CA GLY A 285 47.01 -32.17 -11.84
C GLY A 285 47.78 -32.89 -10.74
N THR A 286 47.11 -33.26 -9.65
CA THR A 286 47.70 -34.04 -8.56
C THR A 286 48.07 -35.45 -9.01
N ALA A 287 47.18 -36.15 -9.72
CA ALA A 287 47.40 -37.51 -10.22
C ALA A 287 48.48 -37.61 -11.30
N THR A 288 48.64 -36.57 -12.13
CA THR A 288 49.56 -36.55 -13.27
C THR A 288 50.83 -35.73 -13.02
N SER A 289 51.01 -35.22 -11.80
CA SER A 289 52.18 -34.43 -11.39
C SER A 289 53.52 -35.12 -11.64
N ALA A 290 53.55 -36.46 -11.51
CA ALA A 290 54.73 -37.29 -11.80
C ALA A 290 55.16 -37.30 -13.28
N THR A 291 54.29 -36.90 -14.21
CA THR A 291 54.57 -36.88 -15.66
C THR A 291 55.14 -35.55 -16.18
N GLY A 292 55.25 -34.53 -15.32
CA GLY A 292 55.79 -33.20 -15.65
C GLY A 292 54.88 -32.31 -16.50
N VAL A 293 54.20 -32.88 -17.49
CA VAL A 293 53.23 -32.18 -18.36
C VAL A 293 51.87 -31.99 -17.65
N GLY A 294 51.47 -32.96 -16.83
CA GLY A 294 50.20 -32.95 -16.11
C GLY A 294 50.06 -31.87 -15.04
N ALA A 295 51.15 -31.53 -14.35
CA ALA A 295 51.17 -30.46 -13.35
C ALA A 295 50.96 -29.08 -13.99
N LEU A 296 51.64 -28.79 -15.11
CA LEU A 296 51.58 -27.47 -15.76
C LEU A 296 50.18 -27.18 -16.35
N VAL A 297 49.57 -28.17 -16.99
CA VAL A 297 48.24 -28.00 -17.60
C VAL A 297 47.14 -28.03 -16.53
N GLY A 298 47.18 -29.00 -15.60
CA GLY A 298 46.15 -29.16 -14.57
C GLY A 298 46.08 -27.98 -13.59
N TYR A 299 47.23 -27.57 -13.02
CA TYR A 299 47.25 -26.44 -12.09
C TYR A 299 47.05 -25.08 -12.78
N GLY A 300 47.49 -24.93 -14.04
CA GLY A 300 47.25 -23.71 -14.82
C GLY A 300 45.77 -23.47 -15.13
N VAL A 301 45.05 -24.50 -15.56
CA VAL A 301 43.59 -24.45 -15.77
C VAL A 301 42.85 -24.18 -14.46
N ALA A 302 43.24 -24.88 -13.38
CA ALA A 302 42.64 -24.65 -12.06
C ALA A 302 42.85 -23.20 -11.58
N ALA A 303 44.04 -22.62 -11.76
CA ALA A 303 44.30 -21.23 -11.37
C ALA A 303 43.46 -20.21 -12.16
N ALA A 304 43.25 -20.44 -13.45
CA ALA A 304 42.41 -19.58 -14.27
C ALA A 304 40.93 -19.63 -13.84
N GLU A 305 40.42 -20.84 -13.56
CA GLU A 305 39.04 -20.99 -13.08
C GLU A 305 38.84 -20.42 -11.67
N VAL A 306 39.83 -20.53 -10.77
CA VAL A 306 39.80 -19.85 -9.47
C VAL A 306 39.67 -18.33 -9.64
N ALA A 307 40.41 -17.73 -10.57
CA ALA A 307 40.26 -16.30 -10.85
C ALA A 307 38.87 -15.96 -11.41
N ASN A 308 38.31 -16.81 -12.29
CA ASN A 308 36.95 -16.68 -12.80
C ASN A 308 35.90 -16.82 -11.69
N MET A 309 36.08 -17.73 -10.74
CA MET A 309 35.22 -17.90 -9.57
C MET A 309 35.18 -16.63 -8.70
N PHE A 310 36.33 -15.99 -8.44
CA PHE A 310 36.34 -14.70 -7.74
C PHE A 310 35.62 -13.59 -8.51
N ARG A 311 35.76 -13.55 -9.85
CA ARG A 311 35.04 -12.60 -10.71
C ARG A 311 33.52 -12.81 -10.63
N LEU A 312 33.07 -14.06 -10.75
CA LEU A 312 31.65 -14.44 -10.65
C LEU A 312 31.10 -14.13 -9.25
N TRP A 313 31.87 -14.36 -8.20
CA TRP A 313 31.48 -14.00 -6.83
C TRP A 313 31.31 -12.48 -6.66
N ALA A 314 32.22 -11.68 -7.22
CA ALA A 314 32.10 -10.23 -7.20
C ALA A 314 30.84 -9.76 -7.96
N GLU A 315 30.53 -10.40 -9.10
CA GLU A 315 29.32 -10.15 -9.88
C GLU A 315 28.04 -10.49 -9.10
N ALA A 316 27.99 -11.66 -8.45
CA ALA A 316 26.89 -12.07 -7.58
C ALA A 316 26.68 -11.08 -6.42
N THR A 317 27.77 -10.67 -5.76
CA THR A 317 27.72 -9.69 -4.67
C THR A 317 27.15 -8.35 -5.14
N LYS A 318 27.50 -7.89 -6.34
CA LYS A 318 26.95 -6.66 -6.93
C LYS A 318 25.44 -6.77 -7.16
N LEU A 319 24.94 -7.92 -7.62
CA LEU A 319 23.51 -8.17 -7.80
C LEU A 319 22.76 -8.17 -6.47
N CYS A 320 23.31 -8.80 -5.43
CA CYS A 320 22.76 -8.73 -4.06
C CYS A 320 22.72 -7.29 -3.53
N GLN A 321 23.73 -6.47 -3.82
CA GLN A 321 23.73 -5.05 -3.46
C GLN A 321 22.63 -4.26 -4.20
N GLN A 322 22.31 -4.62 -5.45
CA GLN A 322 21.20 -4.00 -6.18
C GLN A 322 19.85 -4.35 -5.54
N ILE A 323 19.65 -5.61 -5.12
CA ILE A 323 18.47 -6.03 -4.36
C ILE A 323 18.37 -5.23 -3.06
N ALA A 324 19.46 -5.15 -2.29
CA ALA A 324 19.48 -4.40 -1.04
C ALA A 324 19.18 -2.90 -1.26
N ALA A 325 19.70 -2.30 -2.32
CA ALA A 325 19.42 -0.91 -2.67
C ALA A 325 17.92 -0.71 -3.00
N ALA A 326 17.30 -1.64 -3.72
CA ALA A 326 15.87 -1.60 -4.03
C ALA A 326 15.01 -1.71 -2.76
N VAL A 327 15.35 -2.62 -1.84
CA VAL A 327 14.66 -2.77 -0.54
C VAL A 327 14.78 -1.50 0.31
N LEU A 328 15.96 -0.89 0.35
CA LEU A 328 16.16 0.36 1.08
C LEU A 328 15.40 1.53 0.46
N ALA A 329 15.36 1.62 -0.87
CA ALA A 329 14.55 2.62 -1.58
C ALA A 329 13.06 2.44 -1.29
N PHE A 330 12.57 1.20 -1.38
CA PHE A 330 11.21 0.83 -1.01
C PHE A 330 10.86 1.29 0.42
N ARG A 331 11.69 0.94 1.41
CA ARG A 331 11.48 1.36 2.80
C ARG A 331 11.46 2.87 2.96
N ALA A 332 12.33 3.60 2.26
CA ALA A 332 12.38 5.06 2.32
C ALA A 332 11.10 5.70 1.76
N ILE A 333 10.59 5.18 0.64
CA ILE A 333 9.33 5.65 0.03
C ILE A 333 8.17 5.36 0.98
N LEU A 334 8.05 4.13 1.50
CA LEU A 334 7.00 3.79 2.47
C LEU A 334 7.04 4.72 3.68
N THR A 335 8.21 4.91 4.30
CA THR A 335 8.34 5.80 5.46
C THR A 335 7.82 7.22 5.16
N ARG A 336 8.15 7.75 3.97
CA ARG A 336 7.69 9.06 3.52
C ARG A 336 6.18 9.11 3.33
N GLU A 337 5.62 8.17 2.57
CA GLU A 337 4.20 8.18 2.21
C GLU A 337 3.29 7.82 3.39
N LEU A 338 3.72 6.90 4.27
CA LEU A 338 3.00 6.59 5.51
C LEU A 338 2.94 7.80 6.45
N SER A 339 4.01 8.58 6.54
CA SER A 339 3.97 9.88 7.23
C SER A 339 2.98 10.85 6.57
N GLY A 340 2.84 10.78 5.24
CA GLY A 340 1.83 11.51 4.48
C GLY A 340 0.41 11.08 4.83
N LEU A 341 0.14 9.77 4.96
CA LEU A 341 -1.16 9.24 5.39
C LEU A 341 -1.53 9.73 6.80
N ASP A 342 -0.59 9.70 7.74
CA ASP A 342 -0.81 10.22 9.10
C ASP A 342 -1.05 11.74 9.11
N ALA A 343 -0.45 12.46 8.16
CA ALA A 343 -0.62 13.90 8.00
C ALA A 343 -1.94 14.29 7.33
N VAL A 344 -2.62 13.36 6.63
CA VAL A 344 -3.96 13.63 6.09
C VAL A 344 -4.89 13.94 7.26
N ALA A 345 -5.41 15.18 7.24
CA ALA A 345 -6.19 15.75 8.33
C ALA A 345 -7.63 15.22 8.33
N LEU A 346 -7.81 13.90 8.46
CA LEU A 346 -9.08 13.36 8.88
C LEU A 346 -9.44 14.01 10.23
N PRO A 347 -10.70 14.41 10.46
CA PRO A 347 -11.10 14.93 11.77
C PRO A 347 -10.71 13.96 12.92
N ALA A 348 -10.24 14.49 14.06
CA ALA A 348 -9.73 13.68 15.16
C ALA A 348 -10.84 13.23 16.13
N LEU A 349 -10.99 11.92 16.36
CA LEU A 349 -11.86 11.38 17.42
C LEU A 349 -11.07 11.29 18.75
N PRO A 350 -11.67 11.50 19.94
CA PRO A 350 -13.09 11.73 20.25
C PRO A 350 -13.46 13.21 20.48
N ALA A 351 -12.50 14.14 20.37
CA ALA A 351 -12.67 15.56 20.70
C ALA A 351 -13.28 16.40 19.54
N GLY A 352 -14.40 15.96 18.97
CA GLY A 352 -15.11 16.71 17.93
C GLY A 352 -14.80 16.30 16.48
N GLY A 353 -14.22 15.12 16.28
CA GLY A 353 -13.95 14.59 14.93
C GLY A 353 -15.20 14.14 14.19
N ARG A 354 -16.21 13.60 14.88
CA ARG A 354 -17.51 13.25 14.29
C ARG A 354 -18.30 14.52 13.95
N TYR A 355 -19.23 14.42 13.00
CA TYR A 355 -20.19 15.50 12.81
C TYR A 355 -20.97 15.67 14.12
N ASP A 356 -21.00 16.86 14.68
CA ASP A 356 -21.77 17.18 15.87
C ASP A 356 -22.68 18.35 15.53
N HIS A 357 -24.00 18.10 15.57
CA HIS A 357 -24.95 19.12 15.18
C HIS A 357 -25.15 20.11 16.34
N PRO A 358 -24.77 21.40 16.16
CA PRO A 358 -24.64 22.33 17.28
C PRO A 358 -25.96 22.68 17.99
N LEU A 359 -27.11 22.33 17.39
CA LEU A 359 -28.43 22.60 17.95
C LEU A 359 -29.13 21.36 18.55
N VAL A 360 -28.56 20.15 18.43
CA VAL A 360 -29.24 18.93 18.92
C VAL A 360 -29.37 18.92 20.44
N ASP A 361 -28.34 19.39 21.15
CA ASP A 361 -28.33 19.48 22.62
C ASP A 361 -28.69 20.87 23.18
N ALA A 362 -28.97 21.82 22.29
CA ALA A 362 -29.33 23.17 22.70
C ALA A 362 -30.73 23.17 23.33
N LYS A 363 -30.81 23.44 24.64
CA LYS A 363 -32.09 23.58 25.35
C LYS A 363 -32.86 24.77 24.77
N ALA A 364 -34.10 24.50 24.32
CA ALA A 364 -35.01 25.48 23.75
C ALA A 364 -35.41 26.58 24.74
#